data_AF-A0A4Y6RPZ5-F1
#
_entry.id   AF-A0A4Y6RPZ5-F1
#
_cell.length_a   1.000
_cell.length_b   1.000
_cell.length_c   1.000
_cell.angle_alpha   90.00
_cell.angle_beta   90.00
_cell.angle_gamma   90.00
#
_symmetry.space_group_name_H-M   'P 1'
#
loop_
_entity.id
_entity.type
_entity.pdbx_description
1 polymer ?
#
loop_
_entity_poly.entity_id
_entity_poly.type
_entity_poly.pdbx_seq_one_letter_code
_entity_poly.pdbx_strand_id
1 'polypeptide(L)'
;MDAITKTDDPTEGQTLQKIEAYLRGVQADDEVVIRNTHGGILTFEIAKVTGTKPSSGRLYTDLSGGYGGCAWYMKSGKNTYYPGGQSQLFIPTDAIREFMNEHPTGMWTYKTYSPE
;
A
#
# COMPACT_ATOMS: atom_id res chain seq x y z
N MET A 1 9.48 -14.29 18.70
CA MET A 1 9.01 -13.17 17.87
C MET A 1 9.56 -13.43 16.50
N ASP A 2 8.76 -14.09 15.67
CA ASP A 2 9.20 -14.55 14.36
C ASP A 2 9.34 -13.37 13.41
N ALA A 3 10.43 -13.37 12.65
CA ALA A 3 10.64 -12.39 11.59
C ALA A 3 9.52 -12.55 10.56
N ILE A 4 9.09 -11.44 9.92
CA ILE A 4 8.33 -11.49 8.67
C ILE A 4 9.20 -12.31 7.70
N THR A 5 8.87 -13.59 7.57
CA THR A 5 9.41 -14.39 6.49
C THR A 5 8.80 -13.84 5.22
N LYS A 6 9.48 -13.99 4.10
CA LYS A 6 9.06 -13.47 2.79
C LYS A 6 7.58 -13.76 2.42
N THR A 7 6.95 -14.73 3.12
CA THR A 7 5.56 -15.19 3.04
C THR A 7 4.52 -14.39 3.84
N ASP A 8 4.88 -13.47 4.75
CA ASP A 8 3.92 -12.80 5.64
C ASP A 8 3.50 -11.39 5.19
N ASP A 9 4.02 -10.89 4.05
CA ASP A 9 3.51 -9.65 3.44
C ASP A 9 2.22 -9.97 2.68
N PRO A 10 1.04 -9.49 3.13
CA PRO A 10 -0.26 -9.83 2.54
C PRO A 10 -0.45 -9.26 1.12
N THR A 11 0.53 -8.51 0.61
CA THR A 11 0.57 -8.04 -0.79
C THR A 11 1.33 -8.95 -1.74
N GLU A 12 1.95 -10.03 -1.23
CA GLU A 12 2.65 -11.00 -2.07
C GLU A 12 1.68 -11.57 -3.14
N GLY A 13 2.15 -11.66 -4.39
CA GLY A 13 1.34 -12.13 -5.52
C GLY A 13 0.47 -11.07 -6.20
N GLN A 14 0.39 -9.84 -5.67
CA GLN A 14 -0.14 -8.67 -6.37
C GLN A 14 0.92 -8.11 -7.33
N THR A 15 0.95 -8.63 -8.57
CA THR A 15 1.90 -8.16 -9.58
C THR A 15 1.58 -6.73 -10.03
N LEU A 16 2.59 -6.03 -10.57
CA LEU A 16 2.41 -4.68 -11.13
C LEU A 16 1.24 -4.60 -12.12
N GLN A 17 1.08 -5.63 -12.96
CA GLN A 17 0.00 -5.70 -13.93
C GLN A 17 -1.38 -5.83 -13.28
N LYS A 18 -1.50 -6.62 -12.20
CA LYS A 18 -2.76 -6.74 -11.44
C LYS A 18 -3.10 -5.41 -10.76
N ILE A 19 -2.11 -4.77 -10.15
CA ILE A 19 -2.25 -3.46 -9.51
C ILE A 19 -2.70 -2.43 -10.55
N GLU A 20 -2.03 -2.34 -11.69
CA GLU A 20 -2.41 -1.41 -12.75
C GLU A 20 -3.82 -1.66 -13.29
N ALA A 21 -4.17 -2.91 -13.58
CA ALA A 21 -5.49 -3.26 -14.08
C ALA A 21 -6.59 -2.86 -13.08
N TYR A 22 -6.37 -3.11 -11.79
CA TYR A 22 -7.27 -2.68 -10.73
C TYR A 22 -7.38 -1.15 -10.65
N LEU A 23 -6.26 -0.44 -10.51
CA LEU A 23 -6.25 1.03 -10.33
C LEU A 23 -6.77 1.81 -11.55
N ARG A 24 -6.81 1.21 -12.74
CA ARG A 24 -7.45 1.81 -13.92
C ARG A 24 -8.96 1.59 -13.96
N GLY A 25 -9.47 0.60 -13.23
CA GLY A 25 -10.89 0.26 -13.15
C GLY A 25 -11.65 0.95 -12.01
N VAL A 26 -10.94 1.47 -11.00
CA VAL A 26 -11.56 2.13 -9.85
C VAL A 26 -12.14 3.50 -10.18
N GLN A 27 -13.19 3.87 -9.45
CA GLN A 27 -13.90 5.14 -9.50
C GLN A 27 -13.92 5.80 -8.11
N ALA A 28 -14.53 6.99 -8.01
CA ALA A 28 -14.70 7.64 -6.71
C ALA A 28 -15.49 6.75 -5.75
N ASP A 29 -15.18 6.86 -4.44
CA ASP A 29 -15.69 6.05 -3.33
C ASP A 29 -15.25 4.58 -3.30
N ASP A 30 -14.59 4.06 -4.35
CA ASP A 30 -13.94 2.75 -4.27
C ASP A 30 -12.78 2.77 -3.28
N GLU A 31 -12.42 1.59 -2.77
CA GLU A 31 -11.32 1.43 -1.83
C GLU A 31 -10.01 1.03 -2.52
N VAL A 32 -8.91 1.57 -2.01
CA VAL A 32 -7.54 1.13 -2.28
C VAL A 32 -6.82 0.97 -0.95
N VAL A 33 -5.78 0.14 -0.93
CA VAL A 33 -4.90 0.04 0.24
C VAL A 33 -3.62 0.82 -0.03
N ILE A 34 -3.18 1.61 0.94
CA ILE A 34 -1.86 2.21 0.97
C ILE A 34 -0.96 1.30 1.81
N ARG A 35 0.04 0.68 1.21
CA ARG A 35 1.12 -0.04 1.89
C ARG A 35 2.28 0.92 2.17
N ASN A 36 2.79 0.94 3.39
CA ASN A 36 3.95 1.75 3.79
C ASN A 36 4.97 0.90 4.56
N THR A 37 6.27 1.16 4.37
CA THR A 37 7.37 0.52 5.10
C THR A 37 8.27 1.52 5.84
N HIS A 38 7.75 2.71 6.15
CA HIS A 38 8.51 3.77 6.80
C HIS A 38 9.02 3.37 8.19
N GLY A 39 10.25 3.79 8.52
CA GLY A 39 10.89 3.46 9.79
C GLY A 39 11.18 1.97 9.98
N GLY A 40 11.05 1.13 8.95
CA GLY A 40 11.17 -0.32 9.08
C GLY A 40 9.93 -0.96 9.72
N ILE A 41 8.76 -0.32 9.61
CA ILE A 41 7.48 -0.87 10.04
C ILE A 41 6.58 -1.00 8.81
N LEU A 42 6.07 -2.20 8.56
CA LEU A 42 5.05 -2.46 7.56
C LEU A 42 3.69 -2.08 8.13
N THR A 43 3.05 -1.09 7.53
CA THR A 43 1.69 -0.64 7.85
C THR A 43 0.83 -0.60 6.60
N PHE A 44 -0.48 -0.66 6.82
CA PHE A 44 -1.50 -0.54 5.79
C PHE A 44 -2.59 0.43 6.22
N GLU A 45 -3.11 1.19 5.26
CA GLU A 45 -4.26 2.08 5.45
C GLU A 45 -5.27 1.83 4.33
N ILE A 46 -6.55 1.68 4.66
CA ILE A 46 -7.62 1.64 3.65
C ILE A 46 -8.01 3.09 3.36
N ALA A 47 -7.87 3.49 2.09
CA ALA A 47 -8.20 4.82 1.62
C ALA A 47 -9.32 4.75 0.59
N LYS A 48 -10.17 5.79 0.57
CA LYS A 48 -11.17 5.95 -0.47
C LYS A 48 -10.60 6.74 -1.63
N VAL A 49 -10.97 6.35 -2.84
CA VAL A 49 -10.68 7.10 -4.05
C VAL A 49 -11.55 8.36 -4.07
N THR A 50 -10.92 9.53 -4.14
CA THR A 50 -11.62 10.82 -4.23
C THR A 50 -11.81 11.28 -5.67
N GLY A 51 -11.07 10.68 -6.60
CA GLY A 51 -11.23 10.90 -8.04
C GLY A 51 -10.13 10.28 -8.87
N THR A 52 -10.32 10.29 -10.19
CA THR A 52 -9.33 9.79 -11.16
C THR A 52 -9.11 10.80 -12.28
N LYS A 53 -7.90 10.82 -12.84
CA LYS A 53 -7.53 11.59 -14.03
C LYS A 53 -6.81 10.68 -15.03
N PRO A 54 -7.56 9.86 -15.80
CA PRO A 54 -7.00 8.86 -16.71
C PRO A 54 -6.04 9.44 -17.75
N SER A 55 -6.31 10.65 -18.25
CA SER A 55 -5.43 11.35 -19.22
C SER A 55 -4.02 11.62 -18.70
N SER A 56 -3.85 11.69 -17.37
CA SER A 56 -2.54 11.83 -16.73
C SER A 56 -2.06 10.54 -16.05
N GLY A 57 -2.86 9.46 -16.11
CA GLY A 57 -2.60 8.21 -15.41
C GLY A 57 -2.58 8.34 -13.88
N ARG A 58 -3.37 9.26 -13.31
CA ARG A 58 -3.36 9.58 -11.88
C ARG A 58 -4.67 9.24 -11.18
N LEU A 59 -4.55 8.74 -9.96
CA LEU A 59 -5.63 8.50 -9.03
C LEU A 59 -5.43 9.34 -7.77
N TYR A 60 -6.51 9.77 -7.14
CA TYR A 60 -6.50 10.56 -5.92
C TYR A 60 -7.24 9.84 -4.79
N THR A 61 -6.73 9.96 -3.58
CA THR A 61 -7.31 9.34 -2.37
C THR A 61 -7.63 10.38 -1.30
N ASP A 62 -8.34 9.99 -0.26
CA ASP A 62 -8.59 10.80 0.94
C ASP A 62 -7.41 10.76 1.94
N LEU A 63 -6.64 9.66 1.93
CA LEU A 63 -5.42 9.48 2.74
C LEU A 63 -4.14 9.56 1.90
N SER A 64 -3.05 10.02 2.52
CA SER A 64 -1.74 10.19 1.85
C SER A 64 -0.75 9.05 2.10
N GLY A 65 -1.01 8.15 3.06
CA GLY A 65 -0.03 7.14 3.43
C GLY A 65 1.13 7.69 4.26
N GLY A 66 0.89 8.73 5.06
CA GLY A 66 1.88 9.43 5.88
C GLY A 66 2.65 10.54 5.16
N TYR A 67 3.22 10.26 3.98
CA TYR A 67 4.05 11.22 3.23
C TYR A 67 3.79 11.18 1.73
N GLY A 68 3.87 12.35 1.08
CA GLY A 68 3.77 12.45 -0.38
C GLY A 68 2.39 12.82 -0.93
N GLY A 69 1.46 13.27 -0.10
CA GLY A 69 0.13 13.72 -0.56
C GLY A 69 -0.71 12.60 -1.20
N CYS A 70 -1.91 12.94 -1.65
CA CYS A 70 -2.94 11.95 -2.00
C CYS A 70 -3.05 11.69 -3.51
N ALA A 71 -1.94 11.72 -4.26
CA ALA A 71 -1.95 11.49 -5.71
C ALA A 71 -1.01 10.35 -6.11
N TRP A 72 -1.51 9.43 -6.93
CA TRP A 72 -0.86 8.15 -7.20
C TRP A 72 -0.86 7.82 -8.70
N TYR A 73 0.20 7.18 -9.18
CA TYR A 73 0.26 6.69 -10.55
C TYR A 73 -0.52 5.38 -10.70
N MET A 74 -1.55 5.35 -11.55
CA MET A 74 -2.33 4.14 -11.82
C MET A 74 -1.46 3.00 -12.37
N LYS A 75 -0.43 3.31 -13.16
CA LYS A 75 0.48 2.32 -13.76
C LYS A 75 1.29 1.50 -12.75
N SER A 76 1.39 1.97 -11.51
CA SER A 76 2.27 1.32 -10.53
C SER A 76 1.84 1.45 -9.08
N GLY A 77 0.73 2.14 -8.80
CA GLY A 77 0.32 2.50 -7.44
C GLY A 77 1.26 3.46 -6.71
N LYS A 78 2.36 3.91 -7.33
CA LYS A 78 3.38 4.71 -6.65
C LYS A 78 2.91 6.13 -6.41
N ASN A 79 3.33 6.72 -5.30
CA ASN A 79 3.05 8.12 -5.00
C ASN A 79 3.63 9.04 -6.11
N THR A 80 2.85 10.04 -6.53
CA THR A 80 3.23 10.94 -7.64
C THR A 80 4.37 11.89 -7.25
N TYR A 81 4.41 12.30 -5.98
CA TYR A 81 5.40 13.25 -5.45
C TYR A 81 6.67 12.54 -4.95
N TYR A 82 6.56 11.27 -4.55
CA TYR A 82 7.70 10.44 -4.14
C TYR A 82 7.66 9.03 -4.77
N PRO A 83 7.95 8.89 -6.07
CA PRO A 83 7.82 7.60 -6.78
C PRO A 83 8.84 6.54 -6.35
N GLY A 84 9.94 6.96 -5.72
CA GLY A 84 10.92 6.07 -5.08
C GLY A 84 10.69 5.88 -3.58
N GLY A 85 9.58 6.40 -3.04
CA GLY A 85 9.25 6.33 -1.63
C GLY A 85 8.78 4.95 -1.17
N GLN A 86 8.48 4.86 0.12
CA GLN A 86 8.06 3.63 0.81
C GLN A 86 6.56 3.36 0.72
N SER A 87 5.78 4.30 0.18
CA SER A 87 4.32 4.20 0.06
C SER A 87 3.87 3.85 -1.35
N GLN A 88 2.97 2.87 -1.47
CA GLN A 88 2.40 2.42 -2.74
C GLN A 88 0.98 1.89 -2.56
N LEU A 89 0.12 2.08 -3.57
CA LEU A 89 -1.22 1.52 -3.63
C LEU A 89 -1.22 0.05 -4.04
N PHE A 90 -2.09 -0.71 -3.38
CA PHE A 90 -2.39 -2.11 -3.62
C PHE A 90 -3.91 -2.35 -3.65
N ILE A 91 -4.29 -3.53 -4.13
CA ILE A 91 -5.66 -4.02 -4.17
C ILE A 91 -6.09 -4.36 -2.74
N PRO A 92 -7.28 -3.92 -2.27
CA PRO A 92 -7.76 -4.15 -0.91
C PRO A 92 -8.27 -5.59 -0.71
N THR A 93 -7.37 -6.57 -0.65
CA THR A 93 -7.69 -7.99 -0.47
C THR A 93 -8.02 -8.34 0.98
N ASP A 94 -8.75 -9.43 1.20
CA ASP A 94 -9.11 -9.91 2.54
C ASP A 94 -7.87 -10.21 3.40
N ALA A 95 -6.82 -10.79 2.81
CA ALA A 95 -5.55 -11.03 3.50
C ALA A 95 -4.92 -9.75 4.08
N ILE A 96 -5.07 -8.60 3.42
CA ILE A 96 -4.59 -7.32 3.97
C ILE A 96 -5.47 -6.89 5.14
N ARG A 97 -6.79 -7.05 5.05
CA ARG A 97 -7.71 -6.69 6.14
C ARG A 97 -7.48 -7.55 7.38
N GLU A 98 -7.26 -8.85 7.19
CA GLU A 98 -6.89 -9.79 8.25
C GLU A 98 -5.57 -9.36 8.90
N PHE A 99 -4.54 -9.08 8.11
CA PHE A 99 -3.26 -8.57 8.61
C PHE A 99 -3.44 -7.28 9.42
N MET A 100 -4.25 -6.33 8.95
CA MET A 100 -4.52 -5.07 9.65
C MET A 100 -5.22 -5.31 11.00
N ASN A 101 -6.10 -6.31 11.08
CA ASN A 101 -6.77 -6.69 12.33
C ASN A 101 -5.80 -7.35 13.31
N GLU A 102 -4.89 -8.19 12.83
CA GLU A 102 -3.87 -8.87 13.64
C GLU A 102 -2.74 -7.93 14.09
N HIS A 103 -2.43 -6.92 13.26
CA HIS A 103 -1.33 -5.98 13.47
C HIS A 103 -1.81 -4.52 13.35
N PRO A 104 -2.65 -4.03 14.27
CA PRO A 104 -3.26 -2.69 14.17
C PRO A 104 -2.24 -1.53 14.23
N THR A 105 -1.03 -1.78 14.75
CA THR A 105 0.07 -0.80 14.79
C THR A 105 1.17 -1.09 13.76
N GLY A 106 0.93 -2.00 12.83
CA GLY A 106 1.92 -2.52 11.90
C GLY A 106 2.90 -3.50 12.53
N MET A 107 3.82 -3.99 11.69
CA MET A 107 4.81 -4.99 12.07
C MET A 107 6.23 -4.58 11.66
N TRP A 108 7.20 -4.79 12.53
CA TRP A 108 8.60 -4.50 12.24
C TRP A 108 9.15 -5.38 11.10
N THR A 109 9.84 -4.77 10.15
CA THR A 109 10.35 -5.43 8.93
C THR A 109 11.80 -5.92 9.05
N TYR A 110 12.45 -5.73 10.19
CA TYR A 110 13.82 -6.21 10.45
C TYR A 110 13.86 -7.12 11.69
N LYS A 111 14.77 -8.10 11.68
CA LYS A 111 15.15 -8.81 12.92
C LYS A 111 15.87 -7.83 13.84
N THR A 112 15.38 -7.63 15.06
CA THR A 112 16.27 -7.24 16.14
C THR A 112 17.25 -8.38 16.37
N TYR A 113 18.54 -8.13 16.14
CA TYR A 113 19.60 -9.07 16.51
C TYR A 113 19.54 -9.25 18.04
N SER A 114 19.18 -10.45 18.50
CA SER A 114 19.51 -10.88 19.86
C SER A 114 20.85 -11.60 19.79
N PRO A 115 21.93 -11.06 20.39
CA PRO A 115 23.09 -11.88 20.68
C PRO A 115 22.64 -12.96 21.69
N GLU A 116 22.91 -14.23 21.37
CA GLU A 116 22.96 -15.30 22.38
C GLU A 116 24.09 -15.03 23.39
#